data_AF-A0A086JSU8-F1
#
_entry.id   AF-A0A086JSU8-F1
#
_cell.length_a   1.000
_cell.length_b   1.000
_cell.length_c   1.000
_cell.angle_alpha   90.00
_cell.angle_beta   90.00
_cell.angle_gamma   90.00
#
_symmetry.space_group_name_H-M   'P 1'
#
loop_
_entity.id
_entity.type
_entity.pdbx_description
1 polymer ?
#
loop_
_entity_poly.entity_id
_entity_poly.type
_entity_poly.pdbx_seq_one_letter_code
_entity_poly.pdbx_strand_id
1 'polypeptide(L)'
;CVPLLLASGRYLEAPSIRVALCCGGDEREQRGEMAKGPHIVVGTLQKVSSCIHRGVLSVKSLKLLILDEADELVKFDALSEILKIKRAASVGSSRRMQVSLFSATLHTDDVRRAVEALTERPTWVDLKGKVTIPDTVHALICPVFAHEGMPFKSASLGRVEPKTDGIHAPSAALPRHSEQFASQRVKEIKPHLVVALADAFKMETCLVFCRTNLDCDNLELFLTSCGGGRKFAARCVLVRADLK
;
A
#
# COMPACT_ATOMS: atom_id res chain seq x y z
N CYS A 1 -5.57 -0.24 -7.81
CA CYS A 1 -6.84 0.54 -7.83
C CYS A 1 -7.59 0.20 -9.13
N VAL A 2 -8.79 0.75 -9.44
CA VAL A 2 -9.45 0.46 -10.75
C VAL A 2 -9.84 1.74 -11.52
N PRO A 3 -9.07 2.15 -12.55
CA PRO A 3 -9.48 3.13 -13.57
C PRO A 3 -9.97 2.35 -14.85
N LEU A 4 -10.18 2.85 -16.07
CA LEU A 4 -10.33 4.18 -16.65
C LEU A 4 -11.36 4.06 -17.80
N LEU A 5 -12.66 4.30 -17.56
CA LEU A 5 -13.64 4.32 -18.66
C LEU A 5 -13.36 5.47 -19.62
N LEU A 6 -13.28 5.21 -20.94
CA LEU A 6 -13.20 6.28 -21.96
C LEU A 6 -14.14 6.03 -23.15
N ALA A 7 -15.18 6.85 -23.27
CA ALA A 7 -16.05 6.90 -24.44
C ALA A 7 -15.59 8.03 -25.39
N SER A 8 -14.92 7.64 -26.48
CA SER A 8 -14.37 8.46 -27.58
C SER A 8 -15.15 9.70 -28.06
N GLY A 9 -14.42 10.76 -28.48
CA GLY A 9 -14.89 11.78 -29.42
C GLY A 9 -13.72 12.43 -30.18
N ARG A 10 -13.76 12.44 -31.53
CA ARG A 10 -12.63 12.88 -32.41
C ARG A 10 -12.73 14.35 -32.87
N TYR A 11 -13.63 15.14 -32.28
CA TYR A 11 -13.96 16.52 -32.66
C TYR A 11 -14.47 17.32 -31.44
N LEU A 12 -13.59 17.65 -30.49
CA LEU A 12 -13.92 18.55 -29.38
C LEU A 12 -12.70 19.43 -29.10
N GLU A 13 -12.82 20.74 -29.32
CA GLU A 13 -11.71 21.70 -29.10
C GLU A 13 -11.44 21.94 -27.60
N ALA A 14 -12.40 21.63 -26.73
CA ALA A 14 -12.20 21.49 -25.28
C ALA A 14 -13.26 20.56 -24.64
N PRO A 15 -13.05 19.23 -24.58
CA PRO A 15 -13.98 18.31 -23.92
C PRO A 15 -13.90 18.45 -22.38
N SER A 16 -14.99 18.80 -21.73
CA SER A 16 -15.09 18.78 -20.26
C SER A 16 -15.22 17.33 -19.74
N ILE A 17 -14.08 16.68 -19.50
CA ILE A 17 -14.03 15.30 -19.02
C ILE A 17 -14.48 15.21 -17.55
N ARG A 18 -15.76 14.88 -17.33
CA ARG A 18 -16.30 14.45 -16.03
C ARG A 18 -15.71 13.10 -15.60
N VAL A 19 -15.19 13.03 -14.37
CA VAL A 19 -14.67 11.84 -13.70
C VAL A 19 -15.44 11.65 -12.39
N ALA A 20 -15.77 10.41 -12.03
CA ALA A 20 -16.41 10.09 -10.74
C ALA A 20 -15.68 8.96 -10.00
N LEU A 21 -15.68 9.04 -8.67
CA LEU A 21 -15.10 8.02 -7.78
C LEU A 21 -16.16 7.03 -7.30
N CYS A 22 -15.80 5.75 -7.24
CA CYS A 22 -16.64 4.62 -6.85
C CYS A 22 -15.88 3.69 -5.88
N CYS A 23 -15.48 4.24 -4.75
CA CYS A 23 -14.69 3.58 -3.70
C CYS A 23 -15.39 3.70 -2.33
N GLY A 24 -14.69 3.40 -1.23
CA GLY A 24 -15.19 3.77 0.11
C GLY A 24 -15.33 5.30 0.24
N GLY A 25 -16.34 5.78 0.97
CA GLY A 25 -16.66 7.20 1.13
C GLY A 25 -18.14 7.45 1.33
N ASP A 26 -18.59 8.71 1.18
CA ASP A 26 -20.01 9.08 1.22
C ASP A 26 -20.75 8.59 -0.05
N GLU A 27 -21.69 7.67 0.12
CA GLU A 27 -22.51 7.16 -0.99
C GLU A 27 -23.43 8.24 -1.60
N ARG A 28 -23.77 9.31 -0.86
CA ARG A 28 -24.65 10.38 -1.35
C ARG A 28 -23.93 11.27 -2.37
N GLU A 29 -22.71 11.69 -2.06
CA GLU A 29 -21.86 12.45 -2.98
C GLU A 29 -21.55 11.62 -4.24
N GLN A 30 -21.11 10.36 -4.06
CA GLN A 30 -20.82 9.46 -5.19
C GLN A 30 -22.03 9.26 -6.10
N ARG A 31 -23.24 9.11 -5.56
CA ARG A 31 -24.48 9.06 -6.37
C ARG A 31 -24.73 10.34 -7.14
N GLY A 32 -24.46 11.50 -6.55
CA GLY A 32 -24.54 12.80 -7.21
C GLY A 32 -23.62 12.87 -8.43
N GLU A 33 -22.37 12.43 -8.29
CA GLU A 33 -21.42 12.39 -9.41
C GLU A 33 -21.78 11.36 -10.47
N MET A 34 -22.26 10.16 -10.10
CA MET A 34 -22.72 9.16 -11.07
C MET A 34 -23.95 9.65 -11.85
N ALA A 35 -24.88 10.36 -11.22
CA ALA A 35 -26.06 10.92 -11.86
C ALA A 35 -25.73 12.00 -12.92
N LYS A 36 -24.58 12.67 -12.82
CA LYS A 36 -24.08 13.61 -13.84
C LYS A 36 -23.54 12.94 -15.11
N GLY A 37 -23.62 11.60 -15.21
CA GLY A 37 -23.13 10.84 -16.36
C GLY A 37 -21.62 11.05 -16.58
N PRO A 38 -20.76 10.53 -15.68
CA PRO A 38 -19.31 10.65 -15.82
C PRO A 38 -18.81 9.89 -17.05
N HIS A 39 -17.77 10.40 -17.69
CA HIS A 39 -17.13 9.69 -18.81
C HIS A 39 -16.15 8.63 -18.29
N ILE A 40 -15.48 8.95 -17.17
CA ILE A 40 -14.52 8.09 -16.47
C ILE A 40 -15.08 7.75 -15.09
N VAL A 41 -15.10 6.47 -14.74
CA VAL A 41 -15.29 6.02 -13.36
C VAL A 41 -14.00 5.35 -12.89
N VAL A 42 -13.57 5.71 -11.68
CA VAL A 42 -12.42 5.11 -10.97
C VAL A 42 -12.93 4.57 -9.63
N GLY A 43 -12.58 3.35 -9.23
CA GLY A 43 -13.16 2.77 -8.02
C GLY A 43 -12.47 1.52 -7.49
N THR A 44 -13.14 0.83 -6.57
CA THR A 44 -12.79 -0.53 -6.15
C THR A 44 -13.76 -1.52 -6.79
N LEU A 45 -13.28 -2.71 -7.17
CA LEU A 45 -14.07 -3.68 -7.94
C LEU A 45 -15.42 -4.01 -7.29
N GLN A 46 -15.45 -4.21 -5.96
CA GLN A 46 -16.67 -4.51 -5.22
C GLN A 46 -17.70 -3.36 -5.29
N LYS A 47 -17.27 -2.10 -5.13
CA LYS A 47 -18.17 -0.93 -5.21
C LYS A 47 -18.65 -0.69 -6.63
N VAL A 48 -17.77 -0.78 -7.64
CA VAL A 48 -18.12 -0.68 -9.05
C VAL A 48 -19.12 -1.77 -9.45
N SER A 49 -18.85 -3.03 -9.09
CA SER A 49 -19.78 -4.15 -9.33
C SER A 49 -21.13 -3.90 -8.65
N SER A 50 -21.15 -3.45 -7.39
CA SER A 50 -22.39 -3.11 -6.68
C SER A 50 -23.18 -1.99 -7.38
N CYS A 51 -22.53 -0.92 -7.83
CA CYS A 51 -23.18 0.16 -8.56
C CYS A 51 -23.76 -0.30 -9.90
N ILE A 52 -23.11 -1.24 -10.59
CA ILE A 52 -23.63 -1.84 -11.83
C ILE A 52 -24.86 -2.73 -11.53
N HIS A 53 -24.76 -3.63 -10.55
CA HIS A 53 -25.87 -4.51 -10.16
C HIS A 53 -27.10 -3.73 -9.66
N ARG A 54 -26.90 -2.57 -9.01
CA ARG A 54 -27.97 -1.68 -8.54
C ARG A 54 -28.52 -0.74 -9.62
N GLY A 55 -28.00 -0.79 -10.85
CA GLY A 55 -28.39 0.11 -11.95
C GLY A 55 -27.95 1.57 -11.77
N VAL A 56 -27.09 1.87 -10.79
CA VAL A 56 -26.55 3.22 -10.55
C VAL A 56 -25.48 3.59 -11.58
N LEU A 57 -24.75 2.59 -12.09
CA LEU A 57 -23.74 2.74 -13.13
C LEU A 57 -24.08 1.86 -14.34
N SER A 58 -24.27 2.48 -15.52
CA SER A 58 -24.45 1.76 -16.78
C SER A 58 -23.12 1.57 -17.49
N VAL A 59 -22.78 0.32 -17.84
CA VAL A 59 -21.58 -0.02 -18.61
C VAL A 59 -21.86 -0.32 -20.09
N LYS A 60 -23.07 -0.08 -20.59
CA LYS A 60 -23.45 -0.37 -22.00
C LYS A 60 -22.60 0.37 -23.06
N SER A 61 -21.98 1.49 -22.68
CA SER A 61 -21.12 2.32 -23.53
C SER A 61 -19.62 2.18 -23.20
N LEU A 62 -19.23 1.20 -22.37
CA LEU A 62 -17.85 0.94 -21.95
C LEU A 62 -16.98 0.49 -23.14
N LYS A 63 -15.99 1.32 -23.50
CA LYS A 63 -15.02 1.03 -24.58
C LYS A 63 -13.61 0.69 -24.09
N LEU A 64 -13.27 1.07 -22.86
CA LEU A 64 -11.95 0.88 -22.25
C LEU A 64 -12.11 0.42 -20.80
N LEU A 65 -11.62 -0.78 -20.48
CA LEU A 65 -11.53 -1.31 -19.12
C LEU A 65 -10.04 -1.37 -18.75
N ILE A 66 -9.65 -0.76 -17.63
CA ILE A 66 -8.29 -0.88 -17.10
C ILE A 66 -8.36 -1.66 -15.80
N LEU A 67 -7.36 -2.51 -15.58
CA LEU A 67 -7.16 -3.27 -14.35
C LEU A 67 -5.75 -2.95 -13.88
N ASP A 68 -5.65 -2.21 -12.79
CA ASP A 68 -4.40 -1.81 -12.17
C ASP A 68 -4.18 -2.64 -10.90
N GLU A 69 -2.92 -2.92 -10.55
CA GLU A 69 -2.54 -3.94 -9.55
C GLU A 69 -3.18 -5.31 -9.87
N ALA A 70 -3.14 -5.73 -11.15
CA ALA A 70 -3.89 -6.90 -11.62
C ALA A 70 -3.46 -8.22 -10.93
N ASP A 71 -2.24 -8.30 -10.39
CA ASP A 71 -1.76 -9.41 -9.55
C ASP A 71 -2.45 -9.50 -8.18
N GLU A 72 -2.96 -8.39 -7.62
CA GLU A 72 -3.84 -8.45 -6.46
C GLU A 72 -5.29 -8.75 -6.87
N LEU A 73 -5.75 -8.17 -7.99
CA LEU A 73 -7.13 -8.39 -8.48
C LEU A 73 -7.44 -9.84 -8.89
N VAL A 74 -6.43 -10.68 -9.16
CA VAL A 74 -6.65 -12.09 -9.52
C VAL A 74 -6.64 -13.06 -8.33
N LYS A 75 -6.05 -12.68 -7.20
CA LYS A 75 -5.89 -13.56 -6.02
C LYS A 75 -7.19 -13.86 -5.26
N PHE A 76 -8.17 -12.95 -5.32
CA PHE A 76 -9.36 -12.96 -4.46
C PHE A 76 -10.65 -13.36 -5.21
N ASP A 77 -10.59 -14.32 -6.15
CA ASP A 77 -11.70 -14.74 -7.04
C ASP A 77 -12.35 -13.62 -7.90
N ALA A 78 -11.79 -12.41 -7.82
CA ALA A 78 -12.29 -11.18 -8.40
C ALA A 78 -12.31 -11.18 -9.94
N LEU A 79 -11.53 -12.05 -10.58
CA LEU A 79 -11.60 -12.32 -12.03
C LEU A 79 -13.02 -12.67 -12.47
N SER A 80 -13.79 -13.40 -11.65
CA SER A 80 -15.18 -13.78 -11.97
C SER A 80 -16.11 -12.57 -12.05
N GLU A 81 -15.95 -11.59 -11.17
CA GLU A 81 -16.67 -10.30 -11.16
C GLU A 81 -16.26 -9.42 -12.34
N ILE A 82 -14.96 -9.32 -12.64
CA ILE A 82 -14.45 -8.57 -13.80
C ILE A 82 -15.04 -9.15 -15.10
N LEU A 83 -15.12 -10.48 -15.22
CA LEU A 83 -15.78 -11.16 -16.34
C LEU A 83 -17.30 -10.91 -16.41
N LYS A 84 -17.99 -10.69 -15.28
CA LYS A 84 -19.40 -10.24 -15.30
C LYS A 84 -19.52 -8.81 -15.82
N ILE A 85 -18.67 -7.89 -15.37
CA ILE A 85 -18.64 -6.48 -15.83
C ILE A 85 -18.34 -6.42 -17.34
N LYS A 86 -17.28 -7.11 -17.80
CA LYS A 86 -16.93 -7.20 -19.23
C LYS A 86 -18.10 -7.74 -20.06
N ARG A 87 -18.78 -8.81 -19.61
CA ARG A 87 -19.96 -9.36 -20.31
C ARG A 87 -21.12 -8.36 -20.35
N ALA A 88 -21.50 -7.77 -19.22
CA ALA A 88 -22.61 -6.81 -19.13
C ALA A 88 -22.42 -5.59 -20.05
N ALA A 89 -21.18 -5.17 -20.27
CA ALA A 89 -20.79 -4.10 -21.18
C ALA A 89 -20.75 -4.51 -22.67
N SER A 90 -20.47 -5.77 -22.97
CA SER A 90 -20.48 -6.29 -24.34
C SER A 90 -21.88 -6.58 -24.88
N VAL A 91 -22.90 -6.71 -24.01
CA VAL A 91 -24.29 -6.94 -24.42
C VAL A 91 -24.80 -5.77 -25.27
N GLY A 92 -25.08 -6.04 -26.54
CA GLY A 92 -25.60 -5.06 -27.49
C GLY A 92 -24.56 -4.13 -28.14
N SER A 93 -23.26 -4.31 -27.87
CA SER A 93 -22.19 -3.56 -28.53
C SER A 93 -21.54 -4.39 -29.65
N SER A 94 -21.59 -3.88 -30.89
CA SER A 94 -20.81 -4.42 -32.02
C SER A 94 -19.33 -4.01 -31.98
N ARG A 95 -18.95 -3.09 -31.09
CA ARG A 95 -17.59 -2.57 -30.98
C ARG A 95 -16.81 -3.31 -29.90
N ARG A 96 -15.64 -3.85 -30.29
CA ARG A 96 -14.64 -4.41 -29.37
C ARG A 96 -14.28 -3.42 -28.25
N MET A 97 -14.39 -3.87 -27.01
CA MET A 97 -13.84 -3.20 -25.84
C MET A 97 -12.32 -3.42 -25.79
N GLN A 98 -11.56 -2.35 -25.53
CA GLN A 98 -10.14 -2.44 -25.18
C GLN A 98 -10.02 -2.77 -23.69
N VAL A 99 -9.15 -3.73 -23.36
CA VAL A 99 -8.81 -4.07 -21.98
C VAL A 99 -7.31 -3.88 -21.80
N SER A 100 -6.89 -3.22 -20.73
CA SER A 100 -5.49 -3.01 -20.37
C SER A 100 -5.27 -3.50 -18.94
N LEU A 101 -4.21 -4.29 -18.72
CA LEU A 101 -3.85 -4.82 -17.42
C LEU A 101 -2.46 -4.31 -17.05
N PHE A 102 -2.32 -3.74 -15.85
CA PHE A 102 -1.07 -3.28 -15.26
C PHE A 102 -0.81 -4.09 -13.99
N SER A 103 0.42 -4.57 -13.83
CA SER A 103 0.80 -5.47 -12.74
C SER A 103 2.31 -5.42 -12.53
N ALA A 104 2.75 -5.54 -11.28
CA ALA A 104 4.17 -5.70 -10.96
C ALA A 104 4.67 -7.12 -11.33
N THR A 105 3.80 -8.12 -11.32
CA THR A 105 4.15 -9.55 -11.51
C THR A 105 3.43 -10.20 -12.69
N LEU A 106 3.64 -9.64 -13.89
CA LEU A 106 3.06 -10.06 -15.18
C LEU A 106 3.21 -11.56 -15.55
N HIS A 107 4.13 -12.30 -14.91
CA HIS A 107 4.50 -13.67 -15.29
C HIS A 107 3.93 -14.76 -14.37
N THR A 108 3.14 -14.39 -13.38
CA THR A 108 2.40 -15.35 -12.55
C THR A 108 1.31 -16.03 -13.36
N ASP A 109 1.01 -17.30 -13.04
CA ASP A 109 0.02 -18.08 -13.79
C ASP A 109 -1.39 -17.51 -13.62
N ASP A 110 -1.70 -16.89 -12.48
CA ASP A 110 -2.98 -16.22 -12.23
C ASP A 110 -3.18 -14.99 -13.13
N VAL A 111 -2.16 -14.14 -13.24
CA VAL A 111 -2.20 -12.98 -14.16
C VAL A 111 -2.28 -13.45 -15.61
N ARG A 112 -1.53 -14.49 -16.01
CA ARG A 112 -1.60 -15.04 -17.38
C ARG A 112 -3.01 -15.55 -17.70
N ARG A 113 -3.61 -16.37 -16.83
CA ARG A 113 -4.99 -16.86 -16.97
C ARG A 113 -6.01 -15.73 -17.05
N ALA A 114 -5.83 -14.66 -16.26
CA ALA A 114 -6.69 -13.49 -16.32
C ALA A 114 -6.56 -12.72 -17.63
N VAL A 115 -5.34 -12.51 -18.13
CA VAL A 115 -5.09 -11.87 -19.44
C VAL A 115 -5.74 -12.68 -20.57
N GLU A 116 -5.63 -14.01 -20.55
CA GLU A 116 -6.25 -14.91 -21.54
C GLU A 116 -7.79 -14.90 -21.47
N ALA A 117 -8.38 -14.85 -20.28
CA ALA A 117 -9.84 -14.76 -20.13
C ALA A 117 -10.40 -13.38 -20.50
N LEU A 118 -9.62 -12.31 -20.27
CA LEU A 118 -10.07 -10.93 -20.43
C LEU A 118 -9.71 -10.34 -21.80
N THR A 119 -8.76 -10.92 -22.54
CA THR A 119 -8.30 -10.40 -23.84
C THR A 119 -8.19 -11.53 -24.88
N GLU A 120 -8.41 -11.24 -26.16
CA GLU A 120 -8.27 -12.26 -27.23
C GLU A 120 -6.87 -12.23 -27.89
N ARG A 121 -6.23 -11.07 -27.89
CA ARG A 121 -4.92 -10.82 -28.53
C ARG A 121 -4.17 -9.75 -27.73
N PRO A 122 -3.62 -10.12 -26.55
CA PRO A 122 -2.86 -9.18 -25.72
C PRO A 122 -1.54 -8.80 -26.39
N THR A 123 -1.14 -7.55 -26.23
CA THR A 123 0.25 -7.11 -26.48
C THR A 123 0.94 -7.00 -25.14
N TRP A 124 1.98 -7.81 -24.93
CA TRP A 124 2.78 -7.77 -23.70
C TRP A 124 3.80 -6.63 -23.79
N VAL A 125 3.78 -5.74 -22.80
CA VAL A 125 4.80 -4.71 -22.60
C VAL A 125 5.43 -4.97 -21.24
N ASP A 126 6.55 -5.69 -21.24
CA ASP A 126 7.30 -6.02 -20.03
C ASP A 126 8.46 -5.03 -19.85
N LEU A 127 8.43 -4.27 -18.76
CA LEU A 127 9.47 -3.28 -18.42
C LEU A 127 10.55 -3.88 -17.52
N LYS A 128 10.83 -5.19 -17.61
CA LYS A 128 11.95 -5.89 -16.97
C LYS A 128 13.30 -5.23 -17.28
N GLY A 129 13.67 -4.25 -16.45
CA GLY A 129 15.05 -4.06 -16.05
C GLY A 129 15.52 -5.26 -15.22
N LYS A 130 16.83 -5.39 -15.02
CA LYS A 130 17.33 -6.26 -13.95
C LYS A 130 16.79 -5.71 -12.63
N VAL A 131 16.26 -6.59 -11.77
CA VAL A 131 15.93 -6.21 -10.38
C VAL A 131 17.27 -6.00 -9.67
N THR A 132 17.76 -4.77 -9.74
CA THR A 132 18.96 -4.31 -9.07
C THR A 132 18.53 -3.31 -8.02
N ILE A 133 18.88 -3.58 -6.76
CA ILE A 133 19.06 -2.52 -5.79
C ILE A 133 20.09 -1.56 -6.42
N PRO A 134 19.80 -0.26 -6.59
CA PRO A 134 20.76 0.66 -7.18
C PRO A 134 22.07 0.64 -6.40
N ASP A 135 23.22 0.72 -7.09
CA ASP A 135 24.54 0.66 -6.44
C ASP A 135 24.77 1.80 -5.41
N THR A 136 23.90 2.82 -5.41
CA THR A 136 23.83 3.90 -4.43
C THR A 136 23.16 3.52 -3.10
N VAL A 137 22.56 2.34 -2.99
CA VAL A 137 21.84 1.87 -1.78
C VAL A 137 22.69 0.86 -1.03
N HIS A 138 23.21 1.26 0.12
CA HIS A 138 24.00 0.41 1.01
C HIS A 138 23.08 -0.32 2.00
N ALA A 139 22.99 -1.65 1.88
CA ALA A 139 22.27 -2.50 2.82
C ALA A 139 23.20 -2.99 3.94
N LEU A 140 22.79 -2.81 5.19
CA LEU A 140 23.52 -3.26 6.39
C LEU A 140 22.59 -4.05 7.31
N ILE A 141 23.10 -5.11 7.93
CA ILE A 141 22.39 -5.92 8.93
C ILE A 141 23.06 -5.69 10.28
N CYS A 142 22.32 -5.11 11.22
CA CYS A 142 22.77 -4.94 12.61
C CYS A 142 22.10 -6.02 13.48
N PRO A 143 22.78 -7.12 13.83
CA PRO A 143 22.23 -8.12 14.74
C PRO A 143 22.04 -7.51 16.14
N VAL A 144 20.96 -7.90 16.83
CA VAL A 144 20.64 -7.46 18.19
C VAL A 144 20.41 -8.69 19.05
N PHE A 145 21.29 -8.91 20.02
CA PHE A 145 21.25 -10.07 20.91
C PHE A 145 20.70 -9.68 22.29
N ALA A 146 19.70 -10.42 22.76
CA ALA A 146 18.99 -10.10 24.02
C ALA A 146 19.86 -10.19 25.29
N HIS A 147 20.88 -11.05 25.26
CA HIS A 147 21.73 -11.32 26.42
C HIS A 147 22.95 -10.39 26.49
N GLU A 148 23.21 -9.62 25.43
CA GLU A 148 24.26 -8.64 25.39
C GLU A 148 23.77 -7.29 25.96
N GLY A 149 24.68 -6.50 26.53
CA GLY A 149 24.39 -5.10 26.85
C GLY A 149 24.20 -4.28 25.57
N MET A 150 23.76 -3.03 25.67
CA MET A 150 23.75 -2.14 24.50
C MET A 150 25.20 -1.91 24.03
N PRO A 151 25.62 -2.37 22.84
CA PRO A 151 27.00 -2.22 22.37
C PRO A 151 27.29 -0.82 21.83
N PHE A 152 26.29 0.07 21.84
CA PHE A 152 26.34 1.42 21.28
C PHE A 152 26.06 2.48 22.35
N LYS A 153 26.59 3.69 22.13
CA LYS A 153 26.36 4.88 22.95
C LYS A 153 25.95 6.03 22.04
N SER A 154 25.09 6.91 22.52
CA SER A 154 24.67 8.12 21.81
C SER A 154 24.49 9.26 22.81
N ALA A 155 24.63 10.50 22.34
CA ALA A 155 24.43 11.70 23.17
C ALA A 155 22.95 12.06 23.34
N SER A 156 22.12 11.68 22.36
CA SER A 156 20.66 11.80 22.39
C SER A 156 19.98 10.75 23.30
N LEU A 157 20.67 9.67 23.64
CA LEU A 157 20.19 8.68 24.62
C LEU A 157 20.23 9.24 26.06
N GLY A 158 19.07 9.73 26.51
CA GLY A 158 18.82 10.06 27.91
C GLY A 158 18.62 8.83 28.80
N ARG A 159 18.04 9.04 30.00
CA ARG A 159 17.64 7.95 30.93
C ARG A 159 16.24 7.38 30.66
N VAL A 160 15.66 7.64 29.49
CA VAL A 160 14.29 7.19 29.17
C VAL A 160 14.36 5.79 28.60
N GLU A 161 13.54 4.87 29.13
CA GLU A 161 13.37 3.54 28.57
C GLU A 161 12.16 3.50 27.62
N PRO A 162 12.24 2.78 26.48
CA PRO A 162 11.14 2.65 25.55
C PRO A 162 10.02 1.80 26.16
N LYS A 163 8.78 2.21 25.89
CA LYS A 163 7.61 1.37 26.15
C LYS A 163 7.57 0.23 25.13
N THR A 164 7.04 -0.91 25.57
CA THR A 164 6.78 -2.07 24.70
C THR A 164 5.28 -2.34 24.65
N ASP A 165 4.88 -3.29 23.81
CA ASP A 165 3.48 -3.67 23.59
C ASP A 165 2.78 -4.34 24.79
N GLY A 166 3.50 -4.64 25.87
CA GLY A 166 2.94 -5.25 27.08
C GLY A 166 2.50 -6.71 26.90
N ILE A 167 2.85 -7.35 25.78
CA ILE A 167 2.56 -8.78 25.52
C ILE A 167 3.36 -9.69 26.47
N HIS A 168 4.49 -9.20 26.98
CA HIS A 168 5.31 -9.86 27.98
C HIS A 168 5.49 -8.96 29.21
N ALA A 169 5.75 -9.56 30.37
CA ALA A 169 6.21 -8.81 31.53
C ALA A 169 7.54 -8.08 31.22
N PRO A 170 7.91 -7.02 31.96
CA PRO A 170 9.19 -6.34 31.78
C PRO A 170 10.35 -7.33 31.81
N SER A 171 11.41 -7.10 31.02
CA SER A 171 12.52 -8.07 30.90
C SER A 171 13.18 -8.42 32.24
N ALA A 172 13.19 -7.49 33.20
CA ALA A 172 13.66 -7.71 34.56
C ALA A 172 12.87 -8.76 35.37
N ALA A 173 11.61 -9.03 35.00
CA ALA A 173 10.73 -10.01 35.66
C ALA A 173 10.67 -11.37 34.94
N LEU A 174 11.33 -11.52 33.79
CA LEU A 174 11.30 -12.74 32.98
C LEU A 174 12.54 -13.61 33.21
N PRO A 175 12.43 -14.96 33.19
CA PRO A 175 13.59 -15.84 33.25
C PRO A 175 14.51 -15.57 32.05
N ARG A 176 15.80 -15.30 32.29
CA ARG A 176 16.76 -14.91 31.24
C ARG A 176 16.87 -15.89 30.07
N HIS A 177 16.63 -17.19 30.31
CA HIS A 177 16.68 -18.24 29.30
C HIS A 177 15.38 -18.40 28.49
N SER A 178 14.33 -17.62 28.78
CA SER A 178 13.04 -17.72 28.08
C SER A 178 13.04 -16.95 26.76
N GLU A 179 12.31 -17.47 25.76
CA GLU A 179 12.05 -16.75 24.51
C GLU A 179 11.32 -15.43 24.74
N GLN A 180 10.48 -15.36 25.78
CA GLN A 180 9.78 -14.16 26.22
C GLN A 180 10.78 -13.07 26.64
N PHE A 181 11.78 -13.42 27.45
CA PHE A 181 12.88 -12.51 27.81
C PHE A 181 13.61 -12.03 26.55
N ALA A 182 13.96 -12.96 25.65
CA ALA A 182 14.69 -12.61 24.43
C ALA A 182 13.91 -11.65 23.52
N SER A 183 12.64 -11.96 23.26
CA SER A 183 11.68 -11.15 22.51
C SER A 183 11.54 -9.75 23.12
N GLN A 184 11.21 -9.69 24.41
CA GLN A 184 11.01 -8.44 25.15
C GLN A 184 12.28 -7.57 25.15
N ARG A 185 13.43 -8.17 25.44
CA ARG A 185 14.69 -7.43 25.55
C ARG A 185 15.18 -6.91 24.19
N VAL A 186 14.92 -7.62 23.10
CA VAL A 186 15.18 -7.11 21.74
C VAL A 186 14.28 -5.92 21.40
N LYS A 187 13.00 -5.91 21.83
CA LYS A 187 12.12 -4.74 21.69
C LYS A 187 12.61 -3.54 22.50
N GLU A 188 13.21 -3.75 23.67
CA GLU A 188 13.81 -2.69 24.48
C GLU A 188 15.11 -2.14 23.88
N ILE A 189 15.95 -2.97 23.25
CA ILE A 189 17.25 -2.54 22.68
C ILE A 189 17.07 -1.81 21.34
N LYS A 190 16.16 -2.26 20.47
CA LYS A 190 15.99 -1.71 19.10
C LYS A 190 15.75 -0.19 19.02
N PRO A 191 14.88 0.44 19.82
CA PRO A 191 14.70 1.89 19.80
C PRO A 191 15.98 2.66 20.11
N HIS A 192 16.80 2.17 21.03
CA HIS A 192 18.08 2.79 21.36
C HIS A 192 19.09 2.68 20.20
N LEU A 193 19.08 1.57 19.46
CA LEU A 193 19.90 1.40 18.26
C LEU A 193 19.51 2.40 17.16
N VAL A 194 18.21 2.67 16.98
CA VAL A 194 17.72 3.68 16.00
C VAL A 194 18.29 5.07 16.33
N VAL A 195 18.25 5.48 17.59
CA VAL A 195 18.83 6.77 18.04
C VAL A 195 20.35 6.78 17.84
N ALA A 196 21.05 5.69 18.19
CA ALA A 196 22.50 5.60 18.03
C ALA A 196 22.95 5.66 16.55
N LEU A 197 22.21 5.02 15.64
CA LEU A 197 22.45 5.10 14.20
C LEU A 197 22.17 6.51 13.67
N ALA A 198 21.05 7.12 14.04
CA ALA A 198 20.71 8.46 13.59
C ALA A 198 21.72 9.53 14.07
N ASP A 199 22.18 9.45 15.32
CA ASP A 199 23.27 10.30 15.83
C ASP A 199 24.58 10.06 15.06
N ALA A 200 24.99 8.79 14.89
CA ALA A 200 26.28 8.44 14.27
C ALA A 200 26.37 8.85 12.78
N PHE A 201 25.28 8.70 12.04
CA PHE A 201 25.18 9.11 10.63
C PHE A 201 24.66 10.54 10.44
N LYS A 202 24.37 11.28 11.53
CA LYS A 202 23.82 12.64 11.52
C LYS A 202 22.56 12.78 10.66
N MET A 203 21.64 11.84 10.80
CA MET A 203 20.42 11.77 9.98
C MET A 203 19.46 12.92 10.32
N GLU A 204 19.16 13.78 9.35
CA GLU A 204 18.14 14.83 9.48
C GLU A 204 16.72 14.25 9.32
N THR A 205 16.57 13.30 8.40
CA THR A 205 15.32 12.57 8.15
C THR A 205 15.61 11.09 7.95
N CYS A 206 14.77 10.22 8.53
CA CYS A 206 14.84 8.78 8.36
C CYS A 206 13.42 8.20 8.34
N LEU A 207 13.20 7.16 7.53
CA LEU A 207 11.97 6.37 7.54
C LEU A 207 12.24 5.06 8.28
N VAL A 208 11.50 4.81 9.37
CA VAL A 208 11.63 3.59 10.17
C VAL A 208 10.36 2.76 10.03
N PHE A 209 10.51 1.52 9.58
CA PHE A 209 9.40 0.57 9.45
C PHE A 209 9.31 -0.31 10.69
N CYS A 210 8.16 -0.29 11.36
CA CYS A 210 7.83 -1.24 12.43
C CYS A 210 6.82 -2.29 11.93
N ARG A 211 6.66 -3.39 12.69
CA ARG A 211 5.76 -4.49 12.31
C ARG A 211 4.29 -4.17 12.56
N THR A 212 3.99 -3.37 13.57
CA THR A 212 2.62 -3.03 13.97
C THR A 212 2.47 -1.54 14.25
N ASN A 213 1.23 -1.04 14.21
CA ASN A 213 0.92 0.35 14.57
C ASN A 213 1.28 0.66 16.04
N LEU A 214 1.19 -0.33 16.94
CA LEU A 214 1.57 -0.16 18.35
C LEU A 214 3.09 -0.03 18.55
N ASP A 215 3.89 -0.78 17.77
CA ASP A 215 5.35 -0.62 17.75
C ASP A 215 5.75 0.78 17.23
N CYS A 216 5.05 1.25 16.19
CA CYS A 216 5.20 2.60 15.65
C CYS A 216 4.92 3.68 16.71
N ASP A 217 3.77 3.61 17.38
CA ASP A 217 3.36 4.57 18.42
C ASP A 217 4.37 4.59 19.59
N ASN A 218 4.81 3.41 20.03
CA ASN A 218 5.81 3.27 21.10
C ASN A 218 7.17 3.86 20.70
N LEU A 219 7.61 3.66 19.45
CA LEU A 219 8.85 4.21 18.94
C LEU A 219 8.77 5.74 18.77
N GLU A 220 7.65 6.28 18.25
CA GLU A 220 7.44 7.73 18.13
C GLU A 220 7.48 8.42 19.50
N LEU A 221 6.81 7.85 20.51
CA LEU A 221 6.84 8.34 21.88
C LEU A 221 8.27 8.31 22.46
N PHE A 222 9.02 7.22 22.23
CA PHE A 222 10.40 7.10 22.68
C PHE A 222 11.31 8.14 22.02
N LEU A 223 11.32 8.25 20.69
CA LEU A 223 12.14 9.22 19.95
C LEU A 223 11.78 10.67 20.35
N THR A 224 10.50 10.96 20.56
CA THR A 224 10.05 12.26 21.07
C THR A 224 10.57 12.53 22.49
N SER A 225 10.57 11.52 23.37
CA SER A 225 11.09 11.64 24.74
C SER A 225 12.61 11.81 24.83
N CYS A 226 13.37 11.29 23.86
CA CYS A 226 14.81 11.52 23.73
C CYS A 226 15.16 12.98 23.37
N GLY A 227 14.16 13.82 23.10
CA GLY A 227 14.30 15.27 23.01
C GLY A 227 13.56 15.90 21.84
N GLY A 228 12.96 15.09 20.95
CA GLY A 228 12.33 15.53 19.71
C GLY A 228 13.24 16.45 18.89
N GLY A 229 12.65 17.26 18.01
CA GLY A 229 13.33 18.20 17.11
C GLY A 229 14.04 19.41 17.77
N ARG A 230 14.64 19.25 18.96
CA ARG A 230 15.47 20.25 19.65
C ARG A 230 16.78 19.71 20.24
N LYS A 231 16.90 18.40 20.46
CA LYS A 231 18.17 17.72 20.83
C LYS A 231 18.53 16.62 19.84
N PHE A 232 17.52 15.89 19.38
CA PHE A 232 17.59 15.10 18.17
C PHE A 232 17.24 16.02 16.99
N ALA A 233 17.98 15.99 15.89
CA ALA A 233 17.73 16.93 14.79
C ALA A 233 16.42 16.62 14.02
N ALA A 234 15.94 15.39 14.11
CA ALA A 234 14.76 14.93 13.38
C ALA A 234 13.43 15.24 14.11
N ARG A 235 12.42 15.61 13.33
CA ARG A 235 11.01 15.53 13.74
C ARG A 235 10.51 14.11 13.43
N CYS A 236 10.07 13.38 14.44
CA CYS A 236 9.31 12.14 14.20
C CYS A 236 7.91 12.52 13.69
N VAL A 237 7.46 11.84 12.65
CA VAL A 237 6.09 11.93 12.13
C VAL A 237 5.66 10.52 11.80
N LEU A 238 4.73 9.96 12.56
CA LEU A 238 4.18 8.66 12.26
C LEU A 238 3.30 8.71 10.99
N VAL A 239 3.74 8.00 9.95
CA VAL A 239 2.92 7.69 8.77
C VAL A 239 2.26 6.33 8.99
N ARG A 240 0.95 6.32 9.28
CA ARG A 240 0.16 5.08 9.34
C ARG A 240 -0.33 4.71 7.95
N ALA A 241 0.01 3.51 7.51
CA ALA A 241 -0.67 2.85 6.40
C ALA A 241 -1.93 2.17 6.95
N ASP A 242 -3.05 2.89 6.95
CA ASP A 242 -4.37 2.33 7.30
C ASP A 242 -4.85 1.39 6.18
N LEU A 243 -4.30 0.17 6.16
CA LEU A 243 -4.83 -0.96 5.38
C LEU A 243 -6.16 -1.39 6.00
N LYS A 244 -7.26 -0.89 5.41
CA LYS A 244 -8.64 -1.29 5.70
C LYS A 244 -9.07 -2.49 4.85
#